data_AF-A0A7V9WMG0-F1
#
_entry.id   AF-A0A7V9WMG0-F1
#
_cell.length_a   1.000
_cell.length_b   1.000
_cell.length_c   1.000
_cell.angle_alpha   90.00
_cell.angle_beta   90.00
_cell.angle_gamma   90.00
#
_symmetry.space_group_name_H-M   'P 1'
#
loop_
_entity.id
_entity.type
_entity.pdbx_description
1 polymer ?
#
loop_
_entity_poly.entity_id
_entity_poly.type
_entity_poly.pdbx_seq_one_letter_code
_entity_poly.pdbx_strand_id
1 'polypeptide(L)' 'ELGGCPVPKGATGNVGSEDLVSMLHEMGHDTGIDLPALLDCAREAQQILGRPLGSHLLKAGPVDWSPA' A
#
# COMPACT_ATOMS: atom_id res chain seq x y z
N GLU A 1 -6.61 1.75 7.73
CA GLU A 1 -5.19 1.70 8.15
C GLU A 1 -4.89 0.48 9.02
N LEU A 2 -3.67 -0.06 8.89
CA LEU A 2 -3.15 -1.11 9.77
C LEU A 2 -2.95 -0.57 11.21
N GLY A 3 -2.41 0.65 11.32
CA GLY A 3 -2.29 1.40 12.57
C GLY A 3 -2.82 2.82 12.40
N GLY A 4 -3.19 3.49 13.49
CA GLY A 4 -3.58 4.90 13.50
C GLY A 4 -2.80 5.66 14.58
N CYS A 5 -2.72 6.98 14.47
CA CYS A 5 -2.11 7.78 15.52
C CYS A 5 -3.05 7.83 16.75
N PRO A 6 -2.58 7.51 17.97
CA PRO A 6 -3.43 7.51 19.17
C PRO A 6 -3.76 8.92 19.66
N VAL A 7 -3.04 9.96 19.18
CA VAL A 7 -3.15 11.32 19.71
C VAL A 7 -4.24 12.11 18.98
N PRO A 8 -4.16 12.45 17.68
CA PRO A 8 -5.30 12.98 16.95
C PRO A 8 -6.19 11.82 16.51
N LYS A 9 -7.42 11.74 17.06
CA LYS A 9 -8.41 10.75 16.63
C LYS A 9 -8.62 10.84 15.12
N GLY A 10 -8.43 9.73 14.42
CA GLY A 10 -8.66 9.63 12.98
C GLY A 10 -7.50 10.10 12.12
N ALA A 11 -6.37 10.52 12.70
CA ALA A 11 -5.16 10.74 11.91
C ALA A 11 -4.63 9.40 11.35
N THR A 12 -4.13 9.47 10.12
CA THR A 12 -3.50 8.34 9.44
C THR A 12 -2.28 7.85 10.23
N GLY A 13 -1.99 6.55 10.11
CA GLY A 13 -0.83 5.94 10.74
C GLY A 13 0.42 6.05 9.87
N ASN A 14 1.14 4.94 9.76
CA ASN A 14 2.29 4.83 8.86
C ASN A 14 1.86 4.91 7.40
N VAL A 15 2.81 5.24 6.52
CA VAL A 15 2.66 5.07 5.07
C VAL A 15 2.42 3.59 4.74
N GLY A 16 1.54 3.31 3.78
CA GLY A 16 1.35 1.97 3.22
C GLY A 16 2.63 1.50 2.54
N SER A 17 3.11 0.30 2.89
CA SER A 17 4.36 -0.22 2.35
C SER A 17 4.29 -0.40 0.83
N GLU A 18 3.15 -0.85 0.32
CA GLU A 18 2.85 -1.03 -1.10
C GLU A 18 2.85 0.31 -1.86
N ASP A 19 2.34 1.39 -1.25
CA ASP A 19 2.35 2.72 -1.85
C ASP A 19 3.79 3.25 -1.92
N LEU A 20 4.58 3.04 -0.87
CA LEU A 20 6.00 3.45 -0.83
C LEU A 20 6.86 2.66 -1.82
N VAL A 21 6.69 1.34 -1.86
CA VAL A 21 7.43 0.46 -2.78
C VAL A 21 7.08 0.77 -4.22
N SER A 22 5.79 0.94 -4.53
CA SER A 22 5.35 1.35 -5.87
C SER A 22 5.99 2.68 -6.27
N MET A 23 5.94 3.71 -5.40
CA MET A 23 6.58 5.00 -5.68
C MET A 23 8.08 4.86 -5.97
N LEU A 24 8.81 4.06 -5.18
CA LEU A 24 10.24 3.85 -5.37
C LEU A 24 10.54 3.11 -6.68
N HIS A 25 9.77 2.07 -7.02
CA HIS A 25 9.89 1.36 -8.29
C HIS A 25 9.64 2.31 -9.49
N GLU A 26 8.63 3.16 -9.40
CA GLU A 26 8.33 4.17 -10.45
C GLU A 26 9.42 5.23 -10.59
N MET A 27 10.15 5.52 -9.51
CA MET A 27 11.32 6.40 -9.53
C MET A 27 12.59 5.69 -10.04
N GLY A 28 12.51 4.39 -10.37
CA GLY A 28 13.65 3.60 -10.84
C GLY A 28 14.56 3.09 -9.70
N HIS A 29 14.09 3.08 -8.46
CA HIS A 29 14.81 2.55 -7.32
C HIS A 29 14.42 1.09 -7.05
N ASP A 30 15.41 0.18 -7.09
CA ASP A 30 15.22 -1.19 -6.66
C ASP A 30 15.15 -1.27 -5.13
N THR A 31 14.09 -1.92 -4.63
CA THR A 31 13.85 -2.14 -3.20
C THR A 31 14.11 -3.59 -2.77
N GLY A 32 14.29 -4.52 -3.72
CA GLY A 32 14.34 -5.96 -3.46
C GLY A 32 13.01 -6.57 -3.02
N ILE A 33 11.91 -5.83 -3.09
CA ILE A 33 10.57 -6.27 -2.68
C ILE A 33 9.71 -6.59 -3.92
N ASP A 34 9.07 -7.75 -3.90
CA ASP A 34 8.05 -8.14 -4.87
C ASP A 34 6.75 -7.39 -4.58
N LEU A 35 6.42 -6.41 -5.43
CA LEU A 35 5.24 -5.55 -5.25
C LEU A 35 3.91 -6.34 -5.38
N PRO A 36 3.71 -7.21 -6.39
CA PRO A 36 2.55 -8.11 -6.43
C PRO A 36 2.35 -8.92 -5.13
N ALA A 37 3.42 -9.56 -4.62
CA ALA A 37 3.32 -10.35 -3.39
C ALA A 37 2.98 -9.48 -2.17
N LEU A 38 3.57 -8.29 -2.07
CA LEU A 38 3.26 -7.33 -1.01
C LEU A 38 1.79 -6.88 -1.07
N LEU A 39 1.26 -6.65 -2.28
CA LEU A 39 -0.13 -6.25 -2.47
C LEU A 39 -1.10 -7.37 -2.06
N ASP A 40 -0.76 -8.63 -2.32
CA ASP A 40 -1.55 -9.77 -1.86
C ASP A 40 -1.54 -9.89 -0.33
N CYS A 41 -0.40 -9.70 0.33
CA CYS A 41 -0.33 -9.62 1.79
C CYS A 41 -1.20 -8.49 2.35
N ALA A 42 -1.21 -7.32 1.69
CA ALA A 42 -2.03 -6.18 2.12
C ALA A 42 -3.54 -6.48 1.97
N ARG A 43 -3.94 -7.21 0.91
CA ARG A 43 -5.33 -7.68 0.71
C ARG A 43 -5.74 -8.65 1.81
N GLU A 44 -4.87 -9.60 2.15
CA GLU A 44 -5.12 -10.56 3.23
C GLU A 44 -5.26 -9.84 4.58
N ALA A 45 -4.37 -8.90 4.89
CA ALA A 45 -4.46 -8.10 6.11
C ALA A 45 -5.77 -7.30 6.20
N GLN A 46 -6.24 -6.74 5.08
CA GLN A 46 -7.54 -6.06 5.00
C GLN A 46 -8.69 -7.02 5.32
N GLN A 47 -8.64 -8.25 4.80
CA GLN A 47 -9.66 -9.28 5.07
C GLN A 47 -9.66 -9.70 6.54
N ILE A 48 -8.49 -9.96 7.13
CA ILE A 48 -8.35 -10.33 8.55
C ILE A 48 -8.90 -9.24 9.47
N LEU A 49 -8.64 -7.97 9.16
CA LEU A 49 -9.12 -6.84 9.96
C LEU A 49 -10.60 -6.52 9.76
N GLY A 50 -11.24 -7.07 8.71
CA GLY A 50 -12.65 -6.83 8.40
C GLY A 50 -12.98 -5.36 8.10
N ARG A 51 -11.99 -4.55 7.69
CA ARG A 51 -12.16 -3.12 7.39
C ARG A 51 -11.20 -2.69 6.28
N PRO A 52 -11.53 -1.68 5.46
CA PRO A 52 -10.64 -1.20 4.41
C PRO A 52 -9.33 -0.61 4.95
N LEU A 53 -8.23 -0.87 4.24
CA LEU A 53 -6.95 -0.22 4.48
C LEU A 53 -6.81 1.06 3.64
N GLY A 54 -5.89 1.93 4.02
CA GLY A 54 -5.73 3.27 3.44
C GLY A 54 -4.85 3.33 2.20
N SER A 55 -4.25 2.22 1.78
CA SER A 55 -3.37 2.20 0.60
C SER A 55 -4.13 2.57 -0.67
N HIS A 56 -3.49 3.41 -1.48
CA HIS A 56 -3.97 3.74 -2.80
C HIS A 56 -3.81 2.56 -3.76
N LEU A 57 -2.69 1.82 -3.69
CA LEU A 57 -2.43 0.63 -4.49
C LEU A 57 -3.46 -0.49 -4.24
N LEU A 58 -3.91 -0.69 -3.00
CA LEU A 58 -4.98 -1.65 -2.72
C LEU A 58 -6.30 -1.28 -3.42
N LYS A 59 -6.56 0.01 -3.60
CA LYS A 59 -7.80 0.51 -4.20
C LYS A 59 -7.72 0.62 -5.73
N ALA A 60 -6.61 1.10 -6.26
CA ALA A 60 -6.43 1.41 -7.68
C ALA A 60 -5.68 0.32 -8.45
N GLY A 61 -4.85 -0.48 -7.78
CA GLY A 61 -3.90 -1.40 -8.39
C GLY A 61 -2.56 -0.72 -8.75
N PRO A 62 -1.57 -1.50 -9.21
CA PRO A 62 -0.29 -0.99 -9.69
C PRO A 62 -0.45 -0.10 -10.91
N VAL A 63 0.49 0.82 -11.10
CA VAL A 63 0.53 1.68 -12.29
C VAL A 63 0.98 0.84 -13.49
N ASP A 64 0.28 0.99 -14.61
CA ASP A 64 0.70 0.48 -15.91
C ASP A 64 0.90 1.66 -16.84
N TRP A 65 2.17 1.95 -17.18
CA TRP A 65 2.54 3.04 -18.09
C TRP A 65 2.48 2.63 -19.56
N SER A 66 2.02 1.42 -19.89
CA SER A 66 1.89 0.99 -21.28
C SER A 66 1.01 2.00 -22.03
N PRO A 67 1.55 2.66 -23.08
CA PRO A 67 0.74 3.52 -23.91
C PRO A 67 -0.27 2.63 -24.63
N ALA A 68 -1.56 2.87 -24.39
CA ALA A 68 -2.65 2.26 -25.14
C ALA A 68 -2.56 2.62 -26.64
#